data_AF-A0A179S5A5-F1
#
_entry.id   AF-A0A179S5A5-F1
#
_cell.length_a   1.000
_cell.length_b   1.000
_cell.length_c   1.000
_cell.angle_alpha   90.00
_cell.angle_beta   90.00
_cell.angle_gamma   90.00
#
_symmetry.space_group_name_H-M   'P 1'
#
loop_
_entity.id
_entity.type
_entity.pdbx_description
1 polymer ?
#
loop_
_entity_poly.entity_id
_entity_poly.type
_entity_poly.pdbx_seq_one_letter_code
_entity_poly.pdbx_strand_id
1 'polypeptide(L)'
;MTSPDPILAAITAHCAAYDAFQVAPEGEASILAEEGYRGAGDLLVTTACTTATGALKLLEHLRWWLADEAEFADAHQPTYGAAAVRVADLTMLACACWPTETLSQDPIHRAIATAEAAEAAHSAALSGLDENDDVQMRHANAAADASSAAFEALTTVTPTTRAGLFALAEFYARESEEFEPMCAGGQYLQHLATALRGSESTTLISGFPTSKAPSNQQLVCLIPRAVAQASMTASAQ
;
A
#
# COMPACT_ATOMS: atom_id res chain seq x y z
N MET A 1 -35.63 3.01 -13.49
CA MET A 1 -34.57 3.24 -14.50
C MET A 1 -33.34 3.71 -13.73
N THR A 2 -32.18 3.09 -13.94
CA THR A 2 -30.92 3.57 -13.37
C THR A 2 -30.47 4.83 -14.13
N SER A 3 -30.06 5.87 -13.41
CA SER A 3 -29.47 7.06 -14.04
C SER A 3 -28.13 6.67 -14.69
N PRO A 4 -27.77 7.23 -15.86
CA PRO A 4 -26.42 7.07 -16.40
C PRO A 4 -25.38 7.62 -15.41
N ASP A 5 -24.18 7.05 -15.44
CA ASP A 5 -23.07 7.48 -14.59
C ASP A 5 -22.56 8.86 -15.05
N PRO A 6 -22.58 9.90 -14.19
CA PRO A 6 -22.21 11.26 -14.58
C PRO A 6 -20.77 11.36 -15.10
N ILE A 7 -19.87 10.46 -14.70
CA ILE A 7 -18.48 10.49 -15.19
C ILE A 7 -18.37 10.27 -16.69
N LEU A 8 -19.30 9.51 -17.31
CA LEU A 8 -19.28 9.28 -18.76
C LEU A 8 -19.60 10.56 -19.53
N ALA A 9 -20.45 11.43 -18.98
CA ALA A 9 -20.73 12.74 -19.54
C ALA A 9 -19.52 13.68 -19.38
N ALA A 10 -18.85 13.64 -18.22
CA ALA A 10 -17.65 14.43 -17.97
C ALA A 10 -16.48 14.03 -18.90
N ILE A 11 -16.23 12.73 -19.11
CA ILE A 11 -15.26 12.21 -20.09
C ILE A 11 -15.60 12.72 -21.50
N THR A 12 -16.87 12.63 -21.90
CA THR A 12 -17.33 13.10 -23.23
C THR A 12 -17.11 14.61 -23.41
N ALA A 13 -17.41 15.41 -22.38
CA ALA A 13 -17.19 16.85 -22.39
C ALA A 13 -15.68 17.20 -22.46
N HIS A 14 -14.84 16.46 -21.74
CA HIS A 14 -13.40 16.62 -21.77
C HIS A 14 -12.80 16.32 -23.15
N CYS A 15 -13.17 15.21 -23.79
CA CYS A 15 -12.72 14.90 -25.15
C CYS A 15 -13.13 16.00 -26.13
N ALA A 16 -14.39 16.46 -26.09
CA ALA A 16 -14.88 17.52 -26.96
C ALA A 16 -14.15 18.86 -26.75
N ALA A 17 -13.76 19.19 -25.52
CA ALA A 17 -13.00 20.40 -25.20
C ALA A 17 -11.52 20.29 -25.63
N TYR A 18 -10.90 19.12 -25.45
CA TYR A 18 -9.56 18.81 -25.97
C TYR A 18 -9.53 18.92 -27.50
N ASP A 19 -10.46 18.25 -28.20
CA ASP A 19 -10.56 18.29 -29.66
C ASP A 19 -10.73 19.72 -30.18
N ALA A 20 -11.54 20.54 -29.49
CA ALA A 20 -11.74 21.95 -29.84
C ALA A 20 -10.48 22.80 -29.62
N PHE A 21 -9.71 22.54 -28.55
CA PHE A 21 -8.45 23.22 -28.26
C PHE A 21 -7.37 22.88 -29.31
N GLN A 22 -7.22 21.60 -29.68
CA GLN A 22 -6.22 21.14 -30.66
C GLN A 22 -6.38 21.74 -32.06
N VAL A 23 -7.58 22.21 -32.43
CA VAL A 23 -7.86 22.82 -33.75
C VAL A 23 -8.16 24.32 -33.70
N ALA A 24 -8.07 24.95 -32.53
CA ALA A 24 -8.38 26.36 -32.37
C ALA A 24 -7.33 27.25 -33.07
N PRO A 25 -7.74 28.26 -33.87
CA PRO A 25 -6.79 29.19 -34.47
C PRO A 25 -6.17 30.10 -33.40
N GLU A 26 -4.91 30.49 -33.62
CA GLU A 26 -4.15 31.36 -32.72
C GLU A 26 -4.90 32.66 -32.38
N GLY A 27 -4.78 33.10 -31.12
CA GLY A 27 -5.36 34.33 -30.60
C GLY A 27 -6.52 34.04 -29.64
N GLU A 28 -7.57 34.86 -29.71
CA GLU A 28 -8.70 34.79 -28.77
C GLU A 28 -9.42 33.42 -28.78
N ALA A 29 -9.51 32.78 -29.96
CA ALA A 29 -10.14 31.46 -30.07
C ALA A 29 -9.33 30.36 -29.37
N SER A 30 -8.01 30.34 -29.49
CA SER A 30 -7.16 29.37 -28.77
C SER A 30 -7.23 29.57 -27.26
N ILE A 31 -7.27 30.83 -26.78
CA ILE A 31 -7.41 31.14 -25.35
C ILE A 31 -8.74 30.62 -24.79
N LEU A 32 -9.86 30.91 -25.47
CA LEU A 32 -11.19 30.45 -25.03
C LEU A 32 -11.35 28.93 -25.08
N ALA A 33 -10.73 28.27 -26.07
CA ALA A 33 -10.72 26.81 -26.14
C ALA A 33 -9.87 26.19 -25.03
N GLU A 34 -8.73 26.80 -24.68
CA GLU A 34 -7.88 26.40 -23.56
C GLU A 34 -8.60 26.54 -22.21
N GLU A 35 -9.30 27.67 -21.98
CA GLU A 35 -10.13 27.88 -20.77
C GLU A 35 -11.24 26.82 -20.67
N GLY A 36 -11.92 26.53 -21.77
CA GLY A 36 -12.95 25.48 -21.84
C GLY A 36 -12.38 24.08 -21.57
N TYR A 37 -11.19 23.78 -22.10
CA TYR A 37 -10.45 22.55 -21.87
C TYR A 37 -10.06 22.37 -20.39
N ARG A 38 -9.44 23.38 -19.77
CA ARG A 38 -9.10 23.33 -18.33
C ARG A 38 -10.35 23.17 -17.46
N GLY A 39 -11.42 23.92 -17.75
CA GLY A 39 -12.70 23.80 -17.03
C GLY A 39 -13.33 22.42 -17.13
N ALA A 40 -13.22 21.76 -18.30
CA ALA A 40 -13.64 20.37 -18.47
C ALA A 40 -12.72 19.38 -17.70
N GLY A 41 -11.42 19.65 -17.62
CA GLY A 41 -10.45 18.93 -16.79
C GLY A 41 -10.80 18.94 -15.29
N ASP A 42 -11.08 20.11 -14.74
CA ASP A 42 -11.46 20.26 -13.33
C ASP A 42 -12.78 19.54 -13.00
N LEU A 43 -13.77 19.63 -13.89
CA LEU A 43 -15.02 18.85 -13.75
C LEU A 43 -14.77 17.35 -13.85
N LEU A 44 -13.89 16.90 -14.75
CA LEU A 44 -13.55 15.49 -14.94
C LEU A 44 -12.93 14.87 -13.68
N VAL A 45 -11.92 15.52 -13.08
CA VAL A 45 -11.22 14.98 -11.90
C VAL A 45 -12.07 15.02 -10.63
N THR A 46 -13.00 15.97 -10.53
CA THR A 46 -13.90 16.12 -9.37
C THR A 46 -15.20 15.32 -9.48
N THR A 47 -15.61 14.89 -10.68
CA THR A 47 -16.84 14.12 -10.86
C THR A 47 -16.75 12.74 -10.19
N ALA A 48 -17.80 12.36 -9.48
CA ALA A 48 -17.92 11.05 -8.85
C ALA A 48 -18.29 9.98 -9.91
N CYS A 49 -17.60 8.84 -9.86
CA CYS A 49 -18.04 7.64 -10.58
C CYS A 49 -19.15 6.97 -9.74
N THR A 50 -20.33 6.73 -10.31
CA THR A 50 -21.41 6.00 -9.63
C THR A 50 -21.44 4.51 -9.97
N THR A 51 -20.61 4.06 -10.92
CA THR A 51 -20.49 2.68 -11.37
C THR A 51 -19.03 2.25 -11.54
N ALA A 52 -18.76 0.95 -11.41
CA ALA A 52 -17.44 0.37 -11.68
C ALA A 52 -17.01 0.57 -13.16
N THR A 53 -17.96 0.50 -14.10
CA THR A 53 -17.72 0.76 -15.52
C THR A 53 -17.27 2.20 -15.77
N GLY A 54 -17.90 3.17 -15.10
CA GLY A 54 -17.48 4.58 -15.14
C GLY A 54 -16.08 4.79 -14.57
N ALA A 55 -15.77 4.15 -13.44
CA ALA A 55 -14.45 4.20 -12.81
C ALA A 55 -13.33 3.64 -13.72
N LEU A 56 -13.58 2.50 -14.40
CA LEU A 56 -12.62 1.94 -15.36
C LEU A 56 -12.45 2.82 -16.59
N LYS A 57 -13.53 3.44 -17.10
CA LYS A 57 -13.46 4.37 -18.22
C LYS A 57 -12.73 5.67 -17.86
N LEU A 58 -12.89 6.17 -16.64
CA LEU A 58 -12.12 7.29 -16.13
C LEU A 58 -10.62 6.94 -16.00
N LEU A 59 -10.30 5.74 -15.52
CA LEU A 59 -8.90 5.27 -15.41
C LEU A 59 -8.21 5.18 -16.78
N GLU A 60 -8.89 4.62 -17.78
CA GLU A 60 -8.42 4.54 -19.16
C GLU A 60 -8.16 5.93 -19.74
N HIS A 61 -9.14 6.83 -19.60
CA HIS A 61 -9.07 8.21 -20.09
C HIS A 61 -7.95 9.02 -19.44
N LEU A 62 -7.86 9.03 -18.11
CA LEU A 62 -6.83 9.80 -17.40
C LEU A 62 -5.42 9.25 -17.64
N ARG A 63 -5.26 7.94 -17.88
CA ARG A 63 -3.96 7.36 -18.26
C ARG A 63 -3.51 7.78 -19.66
N TRP A 64 -4.43 7.86 -20.62
CA TRP A 64 -4.13 8.44 -21.92
C TRP A 64 -3.72 9.91 -21.75
N TRP A 65 -4.56 10.70 -21.08
CA TRP A 65 -4.36 12.14 -20.92
C TRP A 65 -3.04 12.50 -20.22
N LEU A 66 -2.71 11.84 -19.10
CA LEU A 66 -1.44 12.05 -18.39
C LEU A 66 -0.21 11.66 -19.24
N ALA A 67 -0.34 10.71 -20.17
CA ALA A 67 0.77 10.31 -21.03
C ALA A 67 0.94 11.27 -22.22
N ASP A 68 -0.16 11.78 -22.76
CA ASP A 68 -0.21 12.72 -23.89
C ASP A 68 0.28 14.13 -23.47
N GLU A 69 -0.19 14.61 -22.33
CA GLU A 69 0.10 15.95 -21.78
C GLU A 69 1.35 16.00 -20.86
N ALA A 70 2.17 14.95 -20.86
CA ALA A 70 3.31 14.81 -19.95
C ALA A 70 4.36 15.92 -20.11
N GLU A 71 4.56 16.44 -21.33
CA GLU A 71 5.47 17.56 -21.60
C GLU A 71 4.93 18.90 -21.04
N PHE A 72 3.61 19.00 -20.86
CA PHE A 72 2.91 20.20 -20.42
C PHE A 72 2.42 20.13 -18.96
N ALA A 73 2.87 19.11 -18.20
CA ALA A 73 2.40 18.80 -16.85
C ALA A 73 2.44 19.97 -15.85
N ASP A 74 3.40 20.89 -15.98
CA ASP A 74 3.51 22.09 -15.15
C ASP A 74 2.45 23.16 -15.50
N ALA A 75 2.09 23.29 -16.78
CA ALA A 75 1.07 24.23 -17.26
C ALA A 75 -0.36 23.79 -16.86
N HIS A 76 -0.56 22.48 -16.72
CA HIS A 76 -1.82 21.85 -16.33
C HIS A 76 -2.01 21.69 -14.81
N GLN A 77 -1.14 22.24 -13.96
CA GLN A 77 -1.37 22.24 -12.51
C GLN A 77 -2.51 23.22 -12.13
N PRO A 78 -3.37 22.87 -11.15
CA PRO A 78 -3.33 21.68 -10.28
C PRO A 78 -4.00 20.43 -10.86
N THR A 79 -4.71 20.55 -11.98
CA THR A 79 -5.56 19.51 -12.59
C THR A 79 -4.75 18.25 -12.93
N TYR A 80 -3.51 18.40 -13.40
CA TYR A 80 -2.60 17.28 -13.69
C TYR A 80 -2.20 16.50 -12.43
N GLY A 81 -1.90 17.19 -11.33
CA GLY A 81 -1.66 16.56 -10.03
C GLY A 81 -2.90 15.82 -9.51
N ALA A 82 -4.08 16.42 -9.63
CA ALA A 82 -5.34 15.79 -9.25
C ALA A 82 -5.66 14.54 -10.09
N ALA A 83 -5.44 14.60 -11.40
CA ALA A 83 -5.57 13.46 -12.31
C ALA A 83 -4.60 12.32 -11.98
N ALA A 84 -3.33 12.63 -11.64
CA ALA A 84 -2.35 11.63 -11.23
C ALA A 84 -2.76 10.91 -9.92
N VAL A 85 -3.24 11.66 -8.92
CA VAL A 85 -3.83 11.07 -7.69
C VAL A 85 -5.03 10.20 -8.02
N ARG A 86 -5.94 10.68 -8.89
CA ARG A 86 -7.13 9.95 -9.30
C ARG A 86 -6.79 8.66 -10.05
N VAL A 87 -5.75 8.67 -10.88
CA VAL A 87 -5.22 7.46 -11.54
C VAL A 87 -4.59 6.51 -10.53
N ALA A 88 -3.92 7.00 -9.48
CA ALA A 88 -3.41 6.15 -8.41
C ALA A 88 -4.57 5.45 -7.66
N ASP A 89 -5.58 6.19 -7.20
CA ASP A 89 -6.77 5.66 -6.53
C ASP A 89 -7.49 4.61 -7.38
N LEU A 90 -7.78 4.96 -8.64
CA LEU A 90 -8.47 4.07 -9.58
C LEU A 90 -7.60 2.87 -9.99
N THR A 91 -6.27 3.03 -10.05
CA THR A 91 -5.35 1.90 -10.27
C THR A 91 -5.36 0.97 -9.07
N MET A 92 -5.33 1.49 -7.83
CA MET A 92 -5.46 0.67 -6.64
C MET A 92 -6.79 -0.10 -6.65
N LEU A 93 -7.91 0.57 -6.92
CA LEU A 93 -9.22 -0.07 -7.07
C LEU A 93 -9.23 -1.15 -8.17
N ALA A 94 -8.59 -0.91 -9.31
CA ALA A 94 -8.49 -1.87 -10.42
C ALA A 94 -7.49 -3.02 -10.16
N CYS A 95 -6.55 -2.87 -9.23
CA CYS A 95 -5.54 -3.86 -8.89
C CYS A 95 -5.86 -4.68 -7.60
N ALA A 96 -6.90 -4.32 -6.83
CA ALA A 96 -7.09 -4.72 -5.42
C ALA A 96 -7.70 -6.12 -5.12
N CYS A 97 -8.03 -6.92 -6.11
CA CYS A 97 -9.26 -7.72 -6.04
C CYS A 97 -9.28 -9.00 -5.13
N TRP A 98 -8.14 -9.62 -4.75
CA TRP A 98 -7.88 -10.87 -3.92
C TRP A 98 -8.67 -12.17 -4.24
N PRO A 99 -8.12 -13.42 -4.19
CA PRO A 99 -8.95 -14.61 -4.45
C PRO A 99 -9.84 -14.96 -3.26
N THR A 100 -11.05 -15.44 -3.57
CA THR A 100 -12.12 -15.76 -2.62
C THR A 100 -12.74 -17.10 -2.99
N GLU A 101 -11.93 -18.16 -2.92
CA GLU A 101 -12.44 -19.54 -2.89
C GLU A 101 -12.75 -19.90 -1.44
N THR A 102 -14.03 -19.97 -1.09
CA THR A 102 -14.46 -20.50 0.21
C THR A 102 -14.48 -22.03 0.16
N LEU A 103 -13.55 -22.65 0.91
CA LEU A 103 -13.78 -23.85 1.75
C LEU A 103 -12.50 -24.41 2.41
N SER A 104 -11.32 -23.78 2.20
CA SER A 104 -10.26 -23.82 3.21
C SER A 104 -10.37 -22.59 4.09
N GLN A 105 -10.22 -22.75 5.40
CA GLN A 105 -9.87 -21.65 6.29
C GLN A 105 -8.54 -21.06 5.82
N ASP A 106 -8.43 -19.73 5.77
CA ASP A 106 -7.17 -19.07 5.38
C ASP A 106 -6.04 -19.57 6.30
N PRO A 107 -4.91 -20.06 5.76
CA PRO A 107 -3.82 -20.60 6.57
C PRO A 107 -3.33 -19.61 7.63
N ILE A 108 -3.46 -18.30 7.40
CA ILE A 108 -3.06 -17.29 8.37
C ILE A 108 -3.88 -17.33 9.67
N HIS A 109 -5.17 -17.66 9.63
CA HIS A 109 -5.98 -17.75 10.85
C HIS A 109 -5.50 -18.89 11.75
N ARG A 110 -5.04 -20.00 11.16
CA ARG A 110 -4.44 -21.11 11.91
C ARG A 110 -3.06 -20.73 12.46
N ALA A 111 -2.27 -19.99 11.68
CA ALA A 111 -0.96 -19.52 12.11
C ALA A 111 -1.07 -18.54 13.29
N ILE A 112 -1.95 -17.54 13.20
CA ILE A 112 -2.27 -16.58 14.27
C ILE A 112 -2.70 -17.33 15.53
N ALA A 113 -3.71 -18.21 15.44
CA ALA A 113 -4.18 -18.97 16.60
C ALA A 113 -3.11 -19.91 17.20
N THR A 114 -2.10 -20.32 16.43
CA THR A 114 -0.96 -21.11 16.92
C THR A 114 0.04 -20.23 17.67
N ALA A 115 0.32 -19.02 17.17
CA ALA A 115 1.16 -18.03 17.85
C ALA A 115 0.53 -17.57 19.17
N GLU A 116 -0.74 -17.14 19.15
CA GLU A 116 -1.50 -16.73 20.34
C GLU A 116 -1.54 -17.84 21.41
N ALA A 117 -1.73 -19.10 21.00
CA ALA A 117 -1.75 -20.22 21.94
C ALA A 117 -0.36 -20.54 22.54
N ALA A 118 0.71 -20.41 21.75
CA ALA A 118 2.08 -20.65 22.21
C ALA A 118 2.56 -19.52 23.15
N GLU A 119 2.20 -18.27 22.85
CA GLU A 119 2.44 -17.13 23.71
C GLU A 119 1.66 -17.20 25.02
N ALA A 120 0.36 -17.51 24.97
CA ALA A 120 -0.44 -17.71 26.18
C ALA A 120 0.13 -18.84 27.07
N ALA A 121 0.66 -19.91 26.46
CA ALA A 121 1.35 -20.97 27.19
C ALA A 121 2.68 -20.51 27.82
N HIS A 122 3.45 -19.66 27.12
CA HIS A 122 4.67 -19.05 27.65
C HIS A 122 4.38 -18.10 28.83
N SER A 123 3.43 -17.17 28.66
CA SER A 123 2.99 -16.28 29.74
C SER A 123 2.42 -17.04 30.95
N ALA A 124 1.71 -18.15 30.73
CA ALA A 124 1.28 -19.05 31.80
C ALA A 124 2.46 -19.79 32.48
N ALA A 125 3.52 -20.15 31.75
CA ALA A 125 4.71 -20.79 32.30
C ALA A 125 5.62 -19.83 33.10
N LEU A 126 5.59 -18.52 32.80
CA LEU A 126 6.25 -17.48 33.58
C LEU A 126 5.45 -17.09 34.84
N SER A 127 4.14 -17.30 34.84
CA SER A 127 3.26 -16.90 35.95
C SER A 127 3.52 -17.72 37.21
N GLY A 128 4.20 -17.11 38.19
CA GLY A 128 4.56 -17.76 39.46
C GLY A 128 5.79 -18.68 39.37
N LEU A 129 6.60 -18.54 38.32
CA LEU A 129 7.86 -19.26 38.11
C LEU A 129 8.84 -19.07 39.29
N ASP A 130 9.32 -20.17 39.87
CA ASP A 130 10.51 -20.16 40.73
C ASP A 130 11.77 -20.37 39.88
N GLU A 131 12.60 -19.33 39.77
CA GLU A 131 13.87 -19.38 39.03
C GLU A 131 14.88 -20.40 39.58
N ASN A 132 14.68 -20.89 40.82
CA ASN A 132 15.52 -21.90 41.47
C ASN A 132 15.04 -23.33 41.21
N ASP A 133 13.87 -23.52 40.56
CA ASP A 133 13.34 -24.83 40.19
C ASP A 133 13.72 -25.18 38.74
N ASP A 134 14.76 -26.02 38.60
CA ASP A 134 15.24 -26.55 37.32
C ASP A 134 14.15 -27.20 36.44
N VAL A 135 13.04 -27.67 37.01
CA VAL A 135 11.92 -28.24 36.24
C VAL A 135 11.06 -27.12 35.67
N GLN A 136 10.71 -26.10 36.47
CA GLN A 136 9.92 -24.96 36.02
C GLN A 136 10.69 -24.12 35.00
N MET A 137 11.98 -23.86 35.24
CA MET A 137 12.85 -23.15 34.30
C MET A 137 12.95 -23.85 32.93
N ARG A 138 13.06 -25.19 32.91
CA ARG A 138 13.03 -25.95 31.65
C ARG A 138 11.68 -25.90 30.95
N HIS A 139 10.58 -25.89 31.70
CA HIS A 139 9.24 -25.74 31.15
C HIS A 139 9.01 -24.35 30.53
N ALA A 140 9.43 -23.28 31.23
CA ALA A 140 9.37 -21.91 30.73
C ALA A 140 10.22 -21.74 29.46
N ASN A 141 11.46 -22.22 29.44
CA ASN A 141 12.33 -22.18 28.25
C ASN A 141 11.71 -22.93 27.06
N ALA A 142 11.15 -24.13 27.27
CA ALA A 142 10.48 -24.88 26.20
C ALA A 142 9.23 -24.16 25.66
N ALA A 143 8.51 -23.43 26.50
CA ALA A 143 7.39 -22.59 26.07
C ALA A 143 7.85 -21.34 25.30
N ALA A 144 8.97 -20.73 25.71
CA ALA A 144 9.60 -19.62 24.99
C ALA A 144 10.11 -20.02 23.59
N ASP A 145 10.77 -21.19 23.48
CA ASP A 145 11.18 -21.79 22.21
C ASP A 145 9.97 -22.06 21.30
N ALA A 146 8.89 -22.62 21.86
CA ALA A 146 7.65 -22.92 21.13
C ALA A 146 6.94 -21.66 20.64
N SER A 147 6.88 -20.60 21.46
CA SER A 147 6.37 -19.29 21.07
C SER A 147 7.20 -18.69 19.94
N SER A 148 8.53 -18.65 20.10
CA SER A 148 9.45 -18.12 19.08
C SER A 148 9.31 -18.83 17.74
N ALA A 149 9.23 -20.17 17.75
CA ALA A 149 9.02 -20.96 16.53
C ALA A 149 7.63 -20.75 15.91
N ALA A 150 6.59 -20.49 16.70
CA ALA A 150 5.25 -20.20 16.21
C ALA A 150 5.17 -18.81 15.54
N PHE A 151 5.82 -17.80 16.11
CA PHE A 151 5.95 -16.48 15.50
C PHE A 151 6.80 -16.53 14.21
N GLU A 152 7.95 -17.21 14.21
CA GLU A 152 8.75 -17.40 12.99
C GLU A 152 7.91 -18.06 11.88
N ALA A 153 7.21 -19.16 12.20
CA ALA A 153 6.31 -19.82 11.27
C ALA A 153 5.20 -18.88 10.75
N LEU A 154 4.57 -18.08 11.62
CA LEU A 154 3.57 -17.09 11.22
C LEU A 154 4.11 -16.10 10.18
N THR A 155 5.35 -15.60 10.32
CA THR A 155 5.95 -14.68 9.32
C THR A 155 6.15 -15.31 7.94
N THR A 156 6.17 -16.64 7.84
CA THR A 156 6.28 -17.36 6.55
C THR A 156 4.93 -17.62 5.87
N VAL A 157 3.81 -17.43 6.58
CA VAL A 157 2.48 -17.68 6.05
C VAL A 157 1.93 -16.42 5.38
N THR A 158 1.64 -16.52 4.08
CA THR A 158 0.99 -15.45 3.32
C THR A 158 -0.54 -15.59 3.41
N PRO A 159 -1.30 -14.54 3.80
CA PRO A 159 -2.76 -14.55 3.72
C PRO A 159 -3.25 -14.79 2.29
N THR A 160 -4.11 -15.78 2.09
CA THR A 160 -4.67 -16.10 0.77
C THR A 160 -5.97 -15.36 0.48
N THR A 161 -6.61 -14.79 1.50
CA THR A 161 -7.90 -14.10 1.45
C THR A 161 -7.81 -12.70 2.07
N ARG A 162 -8.77 -11.85 1.69
CA ARG A 162 -8.93 -10.51 2.27
C ARG A 162 -9.19 -10.56 3.79
N ALA A 163 -9.98 -11.51 4.26
CA ALA A 163 -10.27 -11.69 5.69
C ALA A 163 -9.02 -12.13 6.49
N GLY A 164 -8.18 -12.99 5.90
CA GLY A 164 -6.90 -13.36 6.48
C GLY A 164 -5.93 -12.18 6.57
N LEU A 165 -5.87 -11.34 5.53
CA LEU A 165 -5.05 -10.12 5.55
C LEU A 165 -5.49 -9.15 6.66
N PHE A 166 -6.79 -9.00 6.88
CA PHE A 166 -7.32 -8.17 7.97
C PHE A 166 -6.90 -8.73 9.33
N ALA A 167 -7.09 -10.03 9.54
CA ALA A 167 -6.69 -10.69 10.79
C ALA A 167 -5.19 -10.57 11.08
N LEU A 168 -4.33 -10.63 10.05
CA LEU A 168 -2.89 -10.43 10.21
C LEU A 168 -2.52 -8.99 10.57
N ALA A 169 -3.18 -8.01 9.95
CA ALA A 169 -2.97 -6.60 10.26
C ALA A 169 -3.44 -6.25 11.69
N GLU A 170 -4.58 -6.77 12.12
CA GLU A 170 -5.11 -6.63 13.48
C GLU A 170 -4.23 -7.32 14.52
N PHE A 171 -3.72 -8.52 14.20
CA PHE A 171 -2.74 -9.24 15.02
C PHE A 171 -1.50 -8.38 15.22
N TYR A 172 -0.76 -8.03 14.16
CA TYR A 172 0.49 -7.27 14.30
C TYR A 172 0.30 -5.89 14.94
N ALA A 173 -0.84 -5.22 14.72
CA ALA A 173 -1.14 -3.97 15.40
C ALA A 173 -1.18 -4.16 16.92
N ARG A 174 -1.91 -5.16 17.41
CA ARG A 174 -1.97 -5.51 18.85
C ARG A 174 -0.60 -5.88 19.41
N GLU A 175 0.14 -6.77 18.75
CA GLU A 175 1.50 -7.16 19.19
C GLU A 175 2.41 -5.94 19.39
N SER A 176 2.41 -5.02 18.42
CA SER A 176 3.25 -3.83 18.51
C SER A 176 2.78 -2.79 19.54
N GLU A 177 1.49 -2.76 19.92
CA GLU A 177 1.03 -1.97 21.07
C GLU A 177 1.50 -2.57 22.41
N GLU A 178 1.63 -3.90 22.50
CA GLU A 178 2.08 -4.61 23.70
C GLU A 178 3.61 -4.55 23.88
N PHE A 179 4.38 -4.82 22.83
CA PHE A 179 5.86 -4.84 22.89
C PHE A 179 6.51 -3.46 22.72
N GLU A 180 5.92 -2.54 21.96
CA GLU A 180 6.47 -1.19 21.74
C GLU A 180 5.42 -0.06 21.87
N PRO A 181 4.85 0.19 23.08
CA PRO A 181 3.73 1.13 23.30
C PRO A 181 3.97 2.59 22.86
N MET A 182 5.22 2.96 22.58
CA MET A 182 5.66 4.30 22.18
C MET A 182 6.07 4.38 20.68
N CYS A 183 6.04 3.26 19.95
CA CYS A 183 6.37 3.23 18.53
C CYS A 183 5.11 3.40 17.67
N ALA A 184 5.21 4.26 16.65
CA ALA A 184 4.10 4.52 15.75
C ALA A 184 3.73 3.32 14.84
N GLY A 185 4.54 2.25 14.84
CA GLY A 185 4.33 1.05 14.03
C GLY A 185 2.93 0.42 14.24
N GLY A 186 2.51 0.23 15.49
CA GLY A 186 1.19 -0.32 15.80
C GLY A 186 0.05 0.58 15.38
N GLN A 187 0.19 1.89 15.56
CA GLN A 187 -0.81 2.86 15.12
C GLN A 187 -0.94 2.87 13.59
N TYR A 188 0.15 2.68 12.84
CA TYR A 188 0.11 2.54 11.38
C TYR A 188 -0.52 1.21 10.93
N LEU A 189 -0.27 0.10 11.63
CA LEU A 189 -0.88 -1.20 11.34
C LEU A 189 -2.38 -1.20 11.69
N GLN A 190 -2.76 -0.60 12.82
CA GLN A 190 -4.17 -0.41 13.24
C GLN A 190 -4.93 0.49 12.25
N HIS A 191 -4.27 1.55 11.76
CA HIS A 191 -4.82 2.41 10.70
C HIS A 191 -5.01 1.63 9.39
N LEU A 192 -4.03 0.81 9.00
CA LEU A 192 -4.10 -0.05 7.81
C LEU A 192 -5.22 -1.09 7.92
N ALA A 193 -5.36 -1.77 9.07
CA ALA A 193 -6.48 -2.68 9.35
C ALA A 193 -7.84 -1.96 9.27
N THR A 194 -7.94 -0.74 9.82
CA THR A 194 -9.16 0.08 9.79
C THR A 194 -9.54 0.51 8.38
N ALA A 195 -8.58 0.99 7.58
CA ALA A 195 -8.80 1.39 6.19
C ALA A 195 -9.21 0.19 5.32
N LEU A 196 -8.59 -0.97 5.56
CA LEU A 196 -8.91 -2.23 4.90
C LEU A 196 -10.34 -2.71 5.19
N ARG A 197 -10.80 -2.57 6.45
CA ARG A 197 -12.15 -2.96 6.92
C ARG A 197 -13.27 -2.12 6.29
N GLY A 198 -13.03 -0.85 5.97
CA GLY A 198 -14.04 0.04 5.37
C GLY A 198 -14.43 -0.26 3.91
N SER A 199 -13.89 -1.33 3.31
CA SER A 199 -13.99 -1.65 1.88
C SER A 199 -14.73 -2.97 1.64
N GLU A 200 -16.05 -2.98 1.92
CA GLU A 200 -16.93 -4.14 1.68
C GLU A 200 -17.54 -4.15 0.26
N SER A 201 -16.73 -4.47 -0.74
CA SER A 201 -17.26 -4.86 -2.06
C SER A 201 -16.44 -5.99 -2.67
N THR A 202 -17.16 -6.97 -3.21
CA THR A 202 -16.71 -8.35 -3.46
C THR A 202 -16.12 -8.54 -4.86
N THR A 203 -15.08 -9.39 -4.97
CA THR A 203 -14.40 -9.99 -6.17
C THR A 203 -13.16 -9.30 -6.75
N LEU A 204 -12.16 -9.98 -7.39
CA LEU A 204 -11.45 -11.28 -7.22
C LEU A 204 -10.04 -11.23 -7.93
N ILE A 205 -8.85 -11.39 -7.27
CA ILE A 205 -7.49 -11.54 -7.93
C ILE A 205 -7.10 -13.02 -8.04
N SER A 206 -6.53 -13.43 -9.17
CA SER A 206 -5.38 -14.35 -9.24
C SER A 206 -4.66 -14.12 -10.58
N GLY A 207 -3.33 -14.20 -10.77
CA GLY A 207 -2.20 -14.41 -9.86
C GLY A 207 -0.91 -14.74 -10.64
N PHE A 208 0.28 -14.56 -10.01
CA PHE A 208 1.61 -15.13 -10.39
C PHE A 208 2.36 -14.54 -11.63
N PRO A 209 3.72 -14.70 -11.74
CA PRO A 209 4.62 -15.54 -10.93
C PRO A 209 5.79 -14.81 -10.22
N THR A 210 6.44 -15.57 -9.34
CA THR A 210 7.71 -15.24 -8.69
C THR A 210 8.88 -15.20 -9.68
N SER A 211 9.47 -14.01 -9.86
CA SER A 211 10.80 -13.84 -10.43
C SER A 211 11.54 -12.74 -9.67
N LYS A 212 12.42 -13.13 -8.75
CA LYS A 212 13.31 -12.20 -8.07
C LYS A 212 14.43 -11.83 -9.04
N ALA A 213 14.26 -10.73 -9.76
CA ALA A 213 15.36 -10.13 -10.52
C ALA A 213 16.54 -9.83 -9.56
N PRO A 214 17.79 -10.12 -9.94
CA PRO A 214 18.94 -9.78 -9.11
C PRO A 214 19.03 -8.25 -9.00
N SER A 215 18.92 -7.73 -7.77
CA SER A 215 19.13 -6.32 -7.51
C SER A 215 20.61 -5.99 -7.72
N ASN A 216 20.93 -5.40 -8.87
CA ASN A 216 22.22 -4.76 -9.14
C ASN A 216 22.31 -3.35 -8.52
N GLN A 217 21.65 -3.12 -7.39
CA GLN A 217 21.90 -1.91 -6.60
C GLN A 217 23.24 -2.03 -5.88
N GLN A 218 24.29 -1.49 -6.50
CA GLN A 218 25.49 -1.11 -5.75
C GLN A 218 25.08 -0.08 -4.69
N LEU A 219 25.11 -0.49 -3.43
CA LEU A 219 24.96 0.42 -2.30
C LEU A 219 26.17 1.37 -2.27
N VAL A 220 26.00 2.57 -2.82
CA VAL A 220 26.98 3.64 -2.71
C VAL A 220 27.07 4.07 -1.25
N CYS A 221 28.25 3.92 -0.64
CA CYS A 221 28.45 4.34 0.74
C CYS A 221 28.44 5.88 0.82
N LEU A 222 27.34 6.45 1.31
CA LEU A 222 27.14 7.90 1.44
C LEU A 222 27.86 8.54 2.64
N ILE A 223 28.74 7.80 3.33
CA ILE A 223 29.54 8.31 4.45
C ILE A 223 31.01 8.39 4.00
N PRO A 224 31.55 9.59 3.75
CA PRO A 224 32.97 9.76 3.50
C PRO A 224 33.79 9.28 4.70
N ARG A 225 34.74 8.37 4.48
CA ARG A 225 35.73 8.01 5.50
C ARG A 225 36.64 9.22 5.74
N ALA A 226 36.44 9.91 6.85
CA ALA A 226 37.33 10.96 7.30
C ALA A 226 38.76 10.41 7.44
N VAL A 227 39.71 11.00 6.72
CA VAL A 227 41.11 10.59 6.76
C VAL A 227 41.74 11.14 8.04
N ALA A 228 41.93 10.29 9.04
CA ALA A 228 42.69 10.62 10.23
C ALA A 228 44.20 10.68 9.91
N GLN A 229 44.66 11.81 9.37
CA GLN A 229 46.08 12.13 9.33
C GLN A 229 46.55 12.55 10.73
N ALA A 230 47.03 11.59 11.52
CA ALA A 230 47.85 11.86 12.69
C ALA A 230 49.34 11.81 12.26
N SER A 231 49.94 13.00 12.12
CA SER A 231 51.37 13.14 11.80
C SER A 231 52.24 12.56 12.91
N MET A 232 53.10 11.59 12.58
CA MET A 232 54.30 11.30 13.37
C MET A 232 55.54 11.66 12.56
N THR A 233 56.06 12.85 12.85
CA THR A 233 57.37 13.32 12.42
C THR A 233 58.47 12.64 13.24
N ALA A 234 59.37 11.89 12.60
CA ALA A 234 60.75 11.71 13.07
C ALA A 234 61.63 11.13 11.95
N SER A 235 62.63 11.90 11.51
CA SER A 235 63.80 11.38 10.78
C SER A 235 65.03 12.20 11.14
N ALA A 236 66.03 11.49 11.66
CA ALA A 236 67.48 11.77 11.63
C ALA A 236 68.00 13.21 11.86
N GLN A 237 68.74 13.37 12.97
CA GLN A 237 70.16 13.73 12.90
C GLN A 237 70.97 12.66 13.65
#